data_AF-A0A6J5TZ13-F1
#
_entry.id   AF-A0A6J5TZ13-F1
#
_cell.length_a   1.000
_cell.length_b   1.000
_cell.length_c   1.000
_cell.angle_alpha   90.00
_cell.angle_beta   90.00
_cell.angle_gamma   90.00
#
_symmetry.space_group_name_H-M   'P 1'
#
loop_
_entity.id
_entity.type
_entity.pdbx_description
1 polymer ?
#
loop_
_entity_poly.entity_id
_entity_poly.type
_entity_poly.pdbx_seq_one_letter_code
_entity_poly.pdbx_strand_id
1 'polypeptide(L)'
;MSQISSSSTNPSPSARKLCRCGGYIKTWTLWTDLNPGRRFEVCEMSRRNRGNWHHWEWLDAPTYARGKELIPGLLRRMRAMEEDLKLIEEQKKEVEDKLKMVGREKKELEYEVGELCKQKRLLEEKRIG
;
A
#
# COMPACT_ATOMS: atom_id res chain seq x y z
N MET A 1 0.19 16.07 7.87
CA MET A 1 0.99 14.93 8.39
C MET A 1 2.39 15.04 7.81
N SER A 2 3.43 15.13 8.65
CA SER A 2 4.82 15.21 8.19
C SER A 2 5.41 13.81 8.12
N GLN A 3 5.58 13.27 6.91
CA GLN A 3 6.26 11.99 6.73
C GLN A 3 7.75 12.22 6.48
N ILE A 4 8.58 11.54 7.25
CA ILE A 4 10.03 11.52 7.07
C ILE A 4 10.39 10.08 6.71
N SER A 5 11.00 9.89 5.55
CA SER A 5 11.43 8.57 5.08
C SER A 5 12.94 8.55 5.04
N SER A 6 13.56 7.53 5.62
CA SER A 6 15.00 7.32 5.52
C SER A 6 15.32 6.56 4.24
N SER A 7 16.14 7.13 3.36
CA SER A 7 16.68 6.40 2.21
C SER A 7 17.85 5.53 2.68
N SER A 8 17.65 4.21 2.71
CA SER A 8 18.69 3.22 3.03
C SER A 8 19.53 2.89 1.79
N THR A 9 20.29 3.84 1.26
CA THR A 9 21.48 3.47 0.49
C THR A 9 22.56 3.09 1.48
N ASN A 10 22.76 1.79 1.72
CA ASN A 10 23.82 1.29 2.60
C ASN A 10 25.18 1.63 1.99
N PRO A 11 25.91 2.64 2.51
CA PRO A 11 27.26 2.88 2.06
C PRO A 11 28.14 1.74 2.59
N SER A 12 29.25 1.45 1.91
CA SER A 12 30.30 0.59 2.46
C SER A 12 30.58 0.98 3.93
N PRO A 13 30.82 0.03 4.86
CA PRO A 13 31.07 0.32 6.27
C PRO A 13 32.13 1.41 6.52
N SER A 14 33.09 1.58 5.60
CA SER A 14 34.14 2.60 5.68
C SER A 14 33.72 4.03 5.28
N ALA A 15 32.52 4.23 4.72
CA ALA A 15 32.07 5.52 4.19
C ALA A 15 30.97 6.20 5.04
N ARG A 16 30.58 5.63 6.19
CA ARG A 16 29.55 6.23 7.05
C ARG A 16 30.13 7.40 7.85
N LYS A 17 29.57 8.60 7.66
CA LYS A 17 29.98 9.80 8.42
C LYS A 17 29.53 9.69 9.89
N LEU A 18 30.44 10.00 10.80
CA LEU A 18 30.17 10.06 12.25
C LEU A 18 29.93 11.50 12.70
N CYS A 19 28.97 11.68 13.59
CA CYS A 19 28.73 12.93 14.30
C CYS A 19 29.71 13.07 15.48
N ARG A 20 29.92 14.29 15.96
CA ARG A 20 30.77 14.57 17.15
C ARG A 20 30.36 13.80 18.41
N CYS A 21 29.09 13.41 18.51
CA CYS A 21 28.56 12.63 19.62
C CYS A 21 28.82 11.11 19.47
N GLY A 22 29.57 10.67 18.46
CA GLY A 22 29.82 9.26 18.13
C GLY A 22 28.67 8.55 17.39
N GLY A 23 27.53 9.20 17.19
CA GLY A 23 26.39 8.64 16.44
C GLY A 23 26.57 8.77 14.92
N TYR A 24 25.98 7.85 14.16
CA TYR A 24 25.99 7.93 12.69
C TYR A 24 25.17 9.10 12.17
N ILE A 25 25.63 9.70 11.07
CA ILE A 25 24.87 10.65 10.26
C ILE A 25 24.11 9.87 9.19
N LYS A 26 22.81 10.14 9.09
CA LYS A 26 21.91 9.48 8.13
C LYS A 26 21.28 10.52 7.21
N THR A 27 21.07 10.13 5.96
CA THR A 27 20.28 10.91 5.00
C THR A 27 18.80 10.56 5.13
N TRP A 28 17.97 11.59 5.18
CA TRP A 28 16.52 11.49 5.24
C TRP A 28 15.89 12.35 4.15
N THR A 29 14.73 11.93 3.67
CA THR A 29 13.90 12.69 2.73
C THR A 29 12.65 13.16 3.44
N LEU A 30 12.36 14.46 3.35
CA LEU A 30 11.08 15.01 3.79
C LEU A 30 10.04 14.86 2.69
N TRP A 31 8.83 14.50 3.10
CA TRP A 31 7.65 14.45 2.24
C TRP A 31 6.55 15.37 2.79
N THR A 32 6.94 16.58 3.19
CA THR A 32 6.01 17.62 3.63
C THR A 32 5.66 18.54 2.47
N ASP A 33 4.51 19.21 2.56
CA ASP A 33 4.06 20.15 1.51
C ASP A 33 5.08 21.28 1.23
N LEU A 34 5.82 21.69 2.26
CA LEU A 34 6.86 22.73 2.15
C LEU A 34 8.22 22.22 1.67
N ASN A 35 8.51 20.93 1.84
CA ASN A 35 9.79 20.32 1.50
C ASN A 35 9.58 18.97 0.81
N PRO A 36 8.82 18.89 -0.30
CA PRO A 36 8.52 17.62 -0.93
C PRO A 36 9.79 17.06 -1.59
N GLY A 37 10.16 15.85 -1.20
CA GLY A 37 11.32 15.14 -1.73
C GLY A 37 12.67 15.71 -1.31
N ARG A 38 12.72 16.69 -0.38
CA ARG A 38 13.96 17.38 -0.03
C ARG A 38 14.78 16.57 0.96
N ARG A 39 16.06 16.32 0.64
CA ARG A 39 16.95 15.53 1.50
C ARG A 39 17.77 16.39 2.46
N PHE A 40 18.03 15.81 3.63
CA PHE A 40 18.91 16.35 4.65
C PHE A 40 19.69 15.24 5.33
N GLU A 41 20.90 15.56 5.78
CA GLU A 41 21.67 14.72 6.69
C GLU A 41 21.36 15.12 8.14
N VAL A 42 21.22 14.13 9.02
CA VAL A 42 21.03 14.38 10.44
C VAL A 42 21.67 13.27 11.27
N CYS A 43 22.25 13.64 12.40
CA CYS A 43 22.72 12.69 13.40
C CYS A 43 21.54 11.85 13.93
N GLU A 44 21.69 10.54 13.95
CA GLU A 44 20.67 9.62 14.49
C GLU A 44 20.38 9.83 15.99
N MET A 45 21.39 10.30 16.75
CA MET A 45 21.25 10.56 18.18
C MET A 45 20.55 11.89 18.50
N SER A 46 20.32 12.75 17.50
CA SER A 46 19.72 14.09 17.67
C SER A 46 18.30 14.08 18.27
N ARG A 47 17.56 12.98 18.12
CA ARG A 47 16.23 12.83 18.74
C ARG A 47 16.30 12.49 20.22
N ARG A 48 17.38 11.85 20.67
CA ARG A 48 17.56 11.39 22.06
C ARG A 48 18.12 12.49 22.95
N ASN A 49 19.07 13.25 22.44
CA ASN A 49 19.65 14.40 23.12
C ASN A 49 19.51 15.65 22.26
N ARG A 50 18.80 16.66 22.76
CA ARG A 50 18.68 17.95 22.07
C ARG A 50 19.88 18.82 22.45
N GLY A 51 20.76 19.08 21.49
CA GLY A 51 21.91 19.97 21.68
C GLY A 51 22.52 20.35 20.33
N ASN A 52 23.12 21.54 20.28
CA ASN A 52 23.71 22.10 19.05
C ASN A 52 24.96 21.35 18.55
N TRP A 53 25.33 20.26 19.21
CA TRP A 53 26.47 19.40 18.88
C TRP A 53 26.14 18.31 17.86
N HIS A 54 24.85 18.12 17.54
CA HIS A 54 24.40 17.13 16.57
C HIS A 54 24.42 17.69 15.15
N HIS A 55 25.05 16.96 14.23
CA HIS A 55 25.09 17.32 12.83
C HIS A 55 23.68 17.37 12.23
N TRP A 56 23.41 18.43 11.46
CA TRP A 56 22.23 18.59 10.63
C TRP A 56 22.57 19.50 9.45
N GLU A 57 22.22 19.09 8.24
CA GLU A 57 22.48 19.86 7.02
C GLU A 57 21.50 19.51 5.90
N TRP A 58 21.07 20.51 5.12
CA TRP A 58 20.32 20.27 3.88
C TRP A 58 21.26 19.79 2.78
N LEU A 59 20.92 18.67 2.14
CA LEU A 59 21.64 18.20 0.95
C LEU A 59 21.14 18.84 -0.33
N ASP A 60 19.82 19.02 -0.41
CA ASP A 60 19.18 19.59 -1.59
C ASP A 60 18.78 21.06 -1.33
N ALA A 61 18.82 21.86 -2.39
CA ALA A 61 18.26 23.20 -2.38
C ALA A 61 16.75 23.17 -2.01
N PRO A 62 16.17 24.28 -1.53
CA PRO A 62 14.73 24.36 -1.33
C PRO A 62 13.99 23.96 -2.61
N THR A 63 12.94 23.13 -2.47
CA THR A 63 12.11 22.76 -3.62
C THR A 63 11.60 24.01 -4.32
N TYR A 64 11.66 24.04 -5.65
CA TYR A 64 11.13 25.15 -6.45
C TYR A 64 9.64 25.39 -6.18
N ALA A 65 9.18 26.64 -6.31
CA ALA A 65 7.82 27.06 -5.90
C ALA A 65 6.71 26.20 -6.52
N ARG A 66 6.74 26.04 -7.85
CA ARG A 66 5.80 25.18 -8.58
C ARG A 66 5.86 23.70 -8.14
N GLY A 67 6.99 23.24 -7.62
CA GLY A 67 7.14 21.88 -7.08
C GLY A 67 6.41 21.70 -5.76
N LYS A 68 6.40 22.74 -4.91
CA LYS A 68 5.63 22.75 -3.66
C LYS A 68 4.12 22.74 -3.92
N GLU A 69 3.67 23.26 -5.05
CA GLU A 69 2.26 23.24 -5.44
C GLU A 69 1.86 21.87 -6.03
N LEU A 70 2.67 21.35 -6.96
CA LEU A 70 2.31 20.17 -7.75
C LEU A 70 2.58 18.84 -7.02
N ILE A 71 3.75 18.68 -6.41
CA ILE A 71 4.20 17.38 -5.87
C ILE A 71 3.27 16.90 -4.74
N PRO A 72 2.84 17.73 -3.77
CA PRO A 72 1.92 17.27 -2.74
C PRO A 72 0.57 16.81 -3.29
N GLY A 73 0.05 17.50 -4.32
CA GLY A 73 -1.18 17.10 -5.00
C GLY A 73 -1.05 15.75 -5.69
N LEU A 74 0.07 15.51 -6.39
CA LEU A 74 0.37 14.23 -7.02
C LEU A 74 0.48 13.10 -5.99
N LEU A 75 1.20 13.32 -4.90
CA LEU A 75 1.37 12.33 -3.83
C LEU A 75 0.04 11.98 -3.14
N ARG A 76 -0.85 12.95 -2.94
CA ARG A 76 -2.20 12.70 -2.41
C ARG A 76 -3.02 11.83 -3.37
N ARG A 77 -3.00 12.15 -4.67
CA ARG A 77 -3.70 11.33 -5.68
C ARG A 77 -3.14 9.91 -5.75
N MET A 78 -1.82 9.75 -5.70
CA MET A 78 -1.18 8.44 -5.71
C MET A 78 -1.62 7.59 -4.51
N ARG A 79 -1.61 8.15 -3.30
CA ARG A 79 -2.08 7.44 -2.10
C ARG A 79 -3.57 7.09 -2.17
N ALA A 80 -4.41 7.99 -2.66
CA ALA A 80 -5.83 7.70 -2.85
C ALA A 80 -6.03 6.53 -3.82
N MET A 81 -5.30 6.52 -4.94
CA MET A 81 -5.33 5.39 -5.88
C MET A 81 -4.83 4.08 -5.25
N GLU A 82 -3.78 4.12 -4.42
CA GLU A 82 -3.29 2.94 -3.69
C GLU A 82 -4.33 2.41 -2.68
N GLU A 83 -5.10 3.29 -2.03
CA GLU A 83 -6.19 2.92 -1.13
C GLU A 83 -7.37 2.32 -1.91
N ASP A 84 -7.78 2.96 -3.02
CA ASP A 84 -8.83 2.46 -3.90
C ASP A 84 -8.50 1.07 -4.46
N LEU A 85 -7.24 0.84 -4.87
CA LEU A 85 -6.78 -0.46 -5.36
C LEU A 85 -6.90 -1.56 -4.29
N LYS A 86 -6.58 -1.24 -3.03
CA LYS A 86 -6.75 -2.21 -1.93
C LYS A 86 -8.22 -2.56 -1.72
N LEU A 87 -9.09 -1.56 -1.73
CA LEU A 87 -10.53 -1.77 -1.57
C LEU A 87 -11.10 -2.61 -2.73
N ILE A 88 -10.68 -2.33 -3.96
CA ILE A 88 -11.11 -3.09 -5.14
C ILE A 88 -10.66 -4.54 -5.04
N GLU A 89 -9.43 -4.82 -4.59
CA GLU A 89 -8.96 -6.20 -4.45
C GLU A 89 -9.71 -6.97 -3.36
N GLU A 90 -10.05 -6.30 -2.24
CA GLU A 90 -10.90 -6.87 -1.19
C GLU A 90 -12.30 -7.21 -1.71
N GLN A 91 -12.94 -6.27 -2.42
CA GLN A 91 -14.26 -6.47 -3.02
C GLN A 91 -14.24 -7.59 -4.07
N LYS A 92 -13.20 -7.63 -4.91
CA LYS A 92 -13.02 -8.67 -5.91
C LYS A 92 -12.96 -10.05 -5.25
N LYS A 93 -12.18 -10.19 -4.18
CA LYS A 93 -12.10 -11.45 -3.42
C LYS A 93 -13.46 -11.87 -2.86
N GLU A 94 -14.22 -10.93 -2.31
CA GLU A 94 -15.57 -11.20 -1.80
C GLU A 94 -16.52 -11.68 -2.91
N VAL A 95 -16.48 -11.03 -4.08
CA VAL A 95 -17.27 -11.42 -5.25
C VAL A 95 -16.86 -12.79 -5.77
N GLU A 96 -15.56 -13.09 -5.82
CA GLU A 96 -15.05 -14.40 -6.21
C GLU A 96 -15.51 -15.52 -5.28
N ASP A 97 -15.52 -15.29 -3.96
CA ASP A 97 -15.99 -16.27 -2.99
C ASP A 97 -17.51 -16.48 -3.08
N LYS A 98 -18.30 -15.40 -3.26
CA LYS A 98 -19.74 -15.49 -3.54
C LYS A 98 -20.01 -16.27 -4.83
N LEU A 99 -19.23 -16.04 -5.88
CA LEU A 99 -19.36 -16.76 -7.15
C LEU A 99 -19.11 -18.26 -6.99
N LYS A 100 -18.13 -18.66 -6.17
CA LYS A 100 -17.88 -20.08 -5.86
C LYS A 100 -19.07 -20.72 -5.12
N MET A 101 -19.68 -20.00 -4.17
CA MET A 101 -20.86 -20.50 -3.44
C MET A 101 -22.06 -20.69 -4.36
N VAL A 102 -22.40 -19.66 -5.15
CA VAL A 102 -23.46 -19.75 -6.16
C VAL A 102 -23.18 -20.86 -7.17
N GLY A 103 -21.92 -21.08 -7.54
CA GLY A 103 -21.52 -22.18 -8.41
C GLY A 103 -21.74 -23.58 -7.81
N ARG A 104 -21.73 -23.74 -6.48
CA ARG A 104 -22.06 -25.00 -5.79
C ARG A 104 -23.57 -25.22 -5.75
N GLU A 105 -24.31 -24.21 -5.30
CA GLU A 105 -25.78 -24.24 -5.25
C GLU A 105 -26.39 -24.52 -6.62
N LYS A 106 -25.84 -23.91 -7.68
CA LYS A 106 -26.26 -24.18 -9.05
C LYS A 106 -26.11 -25.66 -9.42
N LYS A 107 -25.01 -26.32 -9.04
CA LYS A 107 -24.78 -27.75 -9.34
C LYS A 107 -25.76 -28.65 -8.58
N GLU A 108 -26.06 -28.30 -7.32
CA GLU A 108 -27.04 -29.03 -6.51
C GLU A 108 -28.44 -28.94 -7.13
N LEU A 109 -28.86 -27.72 -7.49
CA LEU A 109 -30.13 -27.51 -8.18
C LEU A 109 -30.18 -28.21 -9.55
N GLU A 110 -29.10 -28.20 -10.32
CA GLU A 110 -29.02 -28.92 -11.59
C GLU A 110 -29.21 -30.43 -11.40
N TYR A 111 -28.64 -31.01 -10.34
CA TYR A 111 -28.84 -32.40 -9.98
C TYR A 111 -30.30 -32.70 -9.60
N GLU A 112 -30.89 -31.90 -8.72
CA GLU A 112 -32.29 -32.05 -8.29
C GLU A 112 -33.28 -31.94 -9.46
N VAL A 113 -33.09 -30.95 -10.34
CA VAL A 113 -33.89 -30.79 -11.56
C VAL A 113 -33.75 -32.02 -12.45
N GLY A 114 -32.53 -32.60 -12.53
CA GLY A 114 -32.27 -33.84 -13.25
C GLY A 114 -33.08 -35.03 -12.71
N GLU A 115 -33.10 -35.20 -11.38
CA GLU A 115 -33.88 -36.28 -10.74
C GLU A 115 -35.39 -36.09 -10.89
N LEU A 116 -35.89 -34.87 -10.69
CA LEU A 116 -37.31 -34.54 -10.90
C LEU A 116 -37.74 -34.80 -12.35
N CYS A 117 -36.89 -34.47 -13.33
CA CYS A 117 -37.15 -34.80 -14.74
C CYS A 117 -37.32 -36.30 -14.97
N LYS A 118 -36.51 -37.16 -14.33
CA LYS A 118 -36.63 -38.62 -14.43
C LYS A 118 -37.93 -39.11 -13.77
N GLN A 119 -38.24 -38.63 -12.57
CA GLN A 119 -39.46 -39.01 -11.84
C GLN A 119 -40.72 -38.63 -12.62
N LYS A 120 -40.75 -37.42 -13.21
CA LYS A 120 -41.85 -36.96 -14.05
C LYS A 120 -42.08 -37.89 -15.24
N ARG A 121 -41.01 -38.31 -15.94
CA ARG A 121 -41.11 -39.24 -17.08
C ARG A 121 -41.73 -40.57 -16.67
N LEU A 122 -41.28 -41.15 -15.55
CA LEU A 122 -41.83 -42.41 -15.03
C LEU A 122 -43.33 -42.29 -14.65
N LEU A 123 -43.74 -41.15 -14.11
CA LEU A 123 -45.15 -40.89 -13.78
C LEU A 123 -46.00 -40.73 -15.03
N GLU A 124 -45.49 -40.05 -16.06
CA GLU A 124 -46.16 -39.89 -17.35
C GLU A 124 -46.34 -41.24 -18.06
N GLU A 125 -45.31 -42.09 -18.07
CA GLU A 125 -45.38 -43.46 -18.61
C GLU A 125 -46.44 -44.30 -17.89
N LYS A 126 -46.48 -44.24 -16.55
CA LYS A 126 -47.52 -44.92 -15.73
C LYS A 126 -48.93 -44.38 -15.94
N ARG A 127 -49.10 -43.16 -16.46
CA ARG A 127 -50.41 -42.55 -16.70
C ARG A 127 -51.00 -42.95 -18.05
N ILE A 128 -50.16 -43.42 -18.98
CA ILE A 128 -50.55 -43.78 -20.35
C ILE A 128 -50.85 -45.29 -20.48
N GLY A 129 -50.24 -46.12 -19.63
CA GLY A 129 -50.55 -47.56 -19.51
C GLY A 129 -51.68 -47.84 -18.54
#